data_AF-A0A1P9X3Y3-F1
#
_entry.id   AF-A0A1P9X3Y3-F1
#
_cell.length_a   1.000
_cell.length_b   1.000
_cell.length_c   1.000
_cell.angle_alpha   90.00
_cell.angle_beta   90.00
_cell.angle_gamma   90.00
#
_symmetry.space_group_name_H-M   'P 1'
#
loop_
_entity.id
_entity.type
_entity.pdbx_description
1 polymer ?
#
loop_
_entity_poly.entity_id
_entity_poly.type
_entity_poly.pdbx_seq_one_letter_code
_entity_poly.pdbx_strand_id
1 'polypeptide(L)'
;MAFAFLAAWVWLSELPVLSRISQNNQARIDAEKAYKSKAYQDALRLYAHLSRTTTTIDPGVRLNLGHTYFQLHQYHKAKPQYQTLLQSEQPDLRAVAATQLGIIACIERDTAQALVLFRRALLENTENEPARYNFELVKNQYSGKPSSARPLTARRPALTRQPIGQQVERSERRDDLLKRFQRLNLTEEQALQLLDAMRNDDLPYALSSSARRLGANPESGNIRW
;
A
#
# COMPACT_ATOMS: atom_id res chain seq x y z
N MET A 1 35.09 10.51 -44.96
CA MET A 1 34.82 11.71 -44.14
C MET A 1 33.37 11.85 -43.73
N ALA A 2 32.38 11.80 -44.65
CA ALA A 2 30.94 11.94 -44.29
C ALA A 2 30.42 10.89 -43.28
N PHE A 3 30.85 9.64 -43.38
CA PHE A 3 30.45 8.57 -42.44
C PHE A 3 30.92 8.79 -41.00
N ALA A 4 32.08 9.42 -40.79
CA ALA A 4 32.59 9.74 -39.46
C ALA A 4 31.78 10.87 -38.80
N PHE A 5 31.31 11.84 -39.59
CA PHE A 5 30.41 12.90 -39.12
C PHE A 5 29.02 12.36 -38.76
N LEU A 6 28.48 11.43 -39.56
CA LEU A 6 27.21 10.77 -39.24
C LEU A 6 27.32 9.90 -37.97
N ALA A 7 28.41 9.14 -37.82
CA ALA A 7 28.66 8.35 -36.61
C ALA A 7 28.84 9.24 -35.37
N ALA A 8 29.59 10.34 -35.48
CA ALA A 8 29.76 11.31 -34.40
C ALA A 8 28.45 12.03 -34.04
N TRP A 9 27.61 12.35 -35.04
CA TRP A 9 26.29 12.96 -34.83
C TRP A 9 25.31 12.02 -34.12
N VAL A 10 25.25 10.76 -34.54
CA VAL A 10 24.45 9.72 -33.87
C VAL A 10 24.94 9.53 -32.43
N TRP A 11 26.25 9.42 -32.22
CA TRP A 11 26.84 9.24 -30.89
C TRP A 11 26.61 10.45 -29.96
N LEU A 12 26.69 11.68 -30.47
CA LEU A 12 26.37 12.89 -29.70
C LEU A 12 24.87 13.00 -29.37
N SER A 13 24.00 12.50 -30.24
CA SER A 13 22.53 12.52 -30.04
C SER A 13 22.03 11.53 -28.99
N GLU A 14 22.82 10.51 -28.66
CA GLU A 14 22.51 9.47 -27.67
C GLU A 14 22.84 9.90 -26.22
N LEU A 15 23.81 10.79 -26.01
CA LEU A 15 24.22 11.33 -24.71
C LEU A 15 23.08 11.94 -23.85
N PRO A 16 22.13 12.73 -24.39
CA PRO A 16 21.02 13.28 -23.61
C PRO A 16 19.99 12.24 -23.13
N VAL A 17 19.96 11.03 -23.71
CA VAL A 17 19.05 9.96 -23.28
C VAL A 17 19.53 9.35 -21.97
N LEU A 18 20.84 9.10 -21.85
CA LEU A 18 21.46 8.59 -20.62
C LEU A 18 21.30 9.55 -19.44
N SER A 19 21.40 10.86 -19.67
CA SER A 19 21.20 11.86 -18.62
C SER A 19 19.74 11.92 -18.13
N ARG A 20 18.75 11.77 -19.02
CA ARG A 20 17.33 11.71 -18.64
C ARG A 20 16.97 10.47 -17.84
N ILE A 21 17.54 9.30 -18.19
CA ILE A 21 17.31 8.06 -17.43
C ILE A 21 17.84 8.21 -16.01
N SER A 22 19.05 8.75 -15.85
CA SER A 22 19.64 9.03 -14.52
C SER A 22 18.78 10.01 -13.70
N GLN A 23 18.31 11.10 -14.31
CA GLN A 23 17.43 12.07 -13.66
C GLN A 23 16.08 11.47 -13.24
N ASN A 24 15.48 10.63 -14.07
CA ASN A 24 14.23 9.94 -13.75
C ASN A 24 14.42 8.95 -12.60
N ASN A 25 15.52 8.22 -12.59
CA ASN A 25 15.85 7.30 -11.50
C ASN A 25 16.07 8.06 -10.18
N GLN A 26 16.79 9.19 -10.23
CA GLN A 26 16.97 10.05 -9.06
C GLN A 26 15.64 10.58 -8.54
N ALA A 27 14.78 11.10 -9.43
CA ALA A 27 13.46 11.59 -9.05
C ALA A 27 12.57 10.51 -8.43
N ARG A 28 12.71 9.23 -8.84
CA ARG A 28 12.01 8.10 -8.20
C ARG A 28 12.50 7.89 -6.76
N ILE A 29 13.82 7.92 -6.55
CA ILE A 29 14.44 7.77 -5.22
C ILE A 29 14.00 8.91 -4.30
N ASP A 30 14.05 10.15 -4.79
CA ASP A 30 13.65 11.33 -4.02
C ASP A 30 12.15 11.30 -3.67
N ALA A 31 11.30 10.89 -4.61
CA ALA A 31 9.87 10.74 -4.38
C ALA A 31 9.56 9.69 -3.32
N GLU A 32 10.25 8.55 -3.38
CA GLU A 32 10.09 7.46 -2.41
C GLU A 32 10.60 7.88 -1.03
N LYS A 33 11.73 8.59 -0.96
CA LYS A 33 12.26 9.14 0.28
C LYS A 33 11.27 10.11 0.92
N ALA A 34 10.72 11.04 0.13
CA ALA A 34 9.71 11.99 0.59
C ALA A 34 8.44 11.28 1.09
N TYR A 35 8.00 10.23 0.38
CA TYR A 35 6.84 9.44 0.81
C TYR A 35 7.11 8.75 2.16
N LYS A 36 8.26 8.09 2.30
CA LYS A 36 8.66 7.39 3.55
C LYS A 36 8.84 8.35 4.72
N SER A 37 9.29 9.59 4.46
CA SER A 37 9.40 10.62 5.49
C SER A 37 8.07 11.35 5.77
N LYS A 38 6.94 10.84 5.26
CA LYS A 38 5.59 11.42 5.38
C LYS A 38 5.48 12.84 4.80
N ALA A 39 6.43 13.26 3.97
CA ALA A 39 6.41 14.51 3.22
C ALA A 39 5.55 14.34 1.96
N TYR A 40 4.27 14.02 2.14
CA TYR A 40 3.39 13.58 1.05
C TYR A 40 3.15 14.67 -0.01
N GLN A 41 3.23 15.95 0.35
CA GLN A 41 3.14 17.04 -0.62
C GLN A 41 4.35 17.06 -1.58
N ASP A 42 5.54 16.78 -1.06
CA ASP A 42 6.76 16.71 -1.88
C ASP A 42 6.79 15.43 -2.72
N ALA A 43 6.41 14.30 -2.13
CA ALA A 43 6.22 13.05 -2.86
C ALA A 43 5.21 13.24 -4.01
N LEU A 44 4.11 13.97 -3.77
CA LEU A 44 3.10 14.24 -4.79
C LEU A 44 3.70 15.04 -5.94
N ARG A 45 4.46 16.09 -5.65
CA ARG A 45 5.11 16.91 -6.67
C ARG A 45 6.03 16.07 -7.56
N LEU A 46 6.84 15.21 -6.94
CA LEU A 46 7.82 14.38 -7.64
C LEU A 46 7.15 13.25 -8.45
N TYR A 47 6.20 12.52 -7.87
CA TYR A 47 5.47 11.47 -8.60
C TYR A 47 4.58 12.03 -9.72
N ALA A 48 3.96 13.19 -9.52
CA ALA A 48 3.18 13.85 -10.56
C ALA A 48 4.08 14.33 -11.72
N HIS A 49 5.31 14.79 -11.42
CA HIS A 49 6.29 15.10 -12.45
C HIS A 49 6.68 13.83 -13.23
N LEU A 50 7.09 12.77 -12.54
CA LEU A 50 7.44 11.48 -13.17
C LEU A 50 6.31 10.93 -14.06
N SER A 51 5.04 11.08 -13.66
CA SER A 51 3.89 10.63 -14.45
C SER A 51 3.67 11.41 -15.76
N ARG A 52 4.28 12.58 -15.91
CA ARG A 52 4.14 13.44 -17.10
C ARG A 52 5.35 13.39 -18.03
N THR A 53 6.49 12.92 -17.53
CA THR A 53 7.76 12.92 -18.26
C THR A 53 7.89 11.74 -19.24
N THR A 54 7.13 10.67 -19.04
CA THR A 54 7.15 9.48 -19.90
C THR A 54 5.84 9.33 -20.69
N THR A 55 5.91 8.79 -21.90
CA THR A 55 4.73 8.51 -22.73
C THR A 55 3.79 7.51 -22.06
N THR A 56 4.36 6.53 -21.38
CA THR A 56 3.64 5.55 -20.56
C THR A 56 4.09 5.67 -19.12
N ILE A 57 3.14 5.76 -18.20
CA ILE A 57 3.45 5.87 -16.77
C ILE A 57 3.87 4.50 -16.27
N ASP A 58 5.08 4.42 -15.69
CA ASP A 58 5.56 3.24 -14.97
C ASP A 58 4.53 2.80 -13.91
N PRO A 59 4.10 1.51 -13.90
CA PRO A 59 3.07 1.04 -12.97
C PRO A 59 3.40 1.26 -11.49
N GLY A 60 4.68 1.19 -11.11
CA GLY A 60 5.14 1.48 -9.74
C GLY A 60 5.03 2.97 -9.39
N VAL A 61 5.41 3.86 -10.33
CA VAL A 61 5.18 5.31 -10.19
C VAL A 61 3.69 5.61 -10.05
N ARG A 62 2.84 4.97 -10.87
CA ARG A 62 1.39 5.12 -10.77
C ARG A 62 0.85 4.67 -9.42
N LEU A 63 1.32 3.51 -8.93
CA LEU A 63 0.91 2.98 -7.63
C LEU A 63 1.28 3.96 -6.52
N ASN A 64 2.52 4.44 -6.51
CA ASN A 64 2.99 5.37 -5.48
C ASN A 64 2.32 6.74 -5.57
N LEU A 65 1.98 7.22 -6.78
CA LEU A 65 1.14 8.40 -6.95
C LEU A 65 -0.26 8.18 -6.33
N GLY A 66 -0.87 7.01 -6.56
CA GLY A 66 -2.10 6.59 -5.91
C GLY A 66 -2.00 6.58 -4.39
N HIS A 67 -0.95 5.98 -3.83
CA HIS A 67 -0.68 5.96 -2.39
C HIS A 67 -0.50 7.37 -1.83
N THR A 68 0.22 8.23 -2.54
CA THR A 68 0.44 9.61 -2.12
C THR A 68 -0.86 10.40 -2.08
N TYR A 69 -1.72 10.27 -3.09
CA TYR A 69 -3.05 10.87 -3.06
C TYR A 69 -3.90 10.31 -1.91
N PHE A 70 -3.82 9.01 -1.64
CA PHE A 70 -4.55 8.38 -0.54
C PHE A 70 -4.13 8.94 0.83
N GLN A 71 -2.82 9.08 1.09
CA GLN A 71 -2.29 9.66 2.32
C GLN A 71 -2.69 11.13 2.50
N LEU A 72 -2.85 11.86 1.39
CA LEU A 72 -3.37 13.23 1.38
C LEU A 72 -4.90 13.31 1.44
N HIS A 73 -5.60 12.19 1.66
CA HIS A 73 -7.06 12.07 1.64
C HIS A 73 -7.72 12.51 0.31
N GLN A 74 -6.96 12.58 -0.78
CA GLN A 74 -7.43 12.95 -2.12
C GLN A 74 -7.95 11.71 -2.86
N TYR A 75 -8.93 11.02 -2.27
CA TYR A 75 -9.43 9.73 -2.76
C TYR A 75 -9.95 9.77 -4.20
N HIS A 76 -10.57 10.88 -4.61
CA HIS A 76 -11.03 11.09 -5.99
C HIS A 76 -9.89 11.06 -7.02
N LYS A 77 -8.66 11.45 -6.64
CA LYS A 77 -7.46 11.36 -7.50
C LYS A 77 -6.75 10.02 -7.35
N ALA A 78 -6.82 9.40 -6.17
CA ALA A 78 -6.21 8.10 -5.91
C ALA A 78 -6.91 6.97 -6.69
N LYS A 79 -8.25 6.96 -6.68
CA LYS A 79 -9.09 5.96 -7.37
C LYS A 79 -8.67 5.68 -8.82
N PRO A 80 -8.59 6.67 -9.73
CA PRO A 80 -8.22 6.40 -11.12
C PRO A 80 -6.81 5.81 -11.28
N GLN A 81 -5.89 6.09 -10.35
CA GLN A 81 -4.56 5.47 -10.39
C GLN A 81 -4.64 3.97 -10.12
N TYR A 82 -5.35 3.57 -9.07
CA TYR A 82 -5.55 2.16 -8.75
C TYR A 82 -6.43 1.44 -9.77
N GLN A 83 -7.48 2.08 -10.29
CA GLN A 83 -8.35 1.50 -11.32
C GLN A 83 -7.56 1.11 -12.57
N THR A 84 -6.60 1.94 -12.98
CA THR A 84 -5.71 1.60 -14.10
C THR A 84 -4.84 0.38 -13.78
N LEU A 85 -4.37 0.25 -12.54
CA LEU A 85 -3.54 -0.87 -12.11
C LEU A 85 -4.29 -2.20 -11.98
N LEU A 86 -5.62 -2.18 -11.94
CA LEU A 86 -6.43 -3.41 -12.03
C LEU A 86 -6.27 -4.12 -13.40
N GLN A 87 -5.73 -3.44 -14.41
CA GLN A 87 -5.41 -3.99 -15.73
C GLN A 87 -3.90 -4.29 -15.91
N SER A 88 -3.10 -4.16 -14.85
CA SER A 88 -1.68 -4.48 -14.89
C SER A 88 -1.47 -5.97 -15.17
N GLU A 89 -0.43 -6.32 -15.93
CA GLU A 89 -0.01 -7.72 -16.13
C GLU A 89 0.53 -8.34 -14.83
N GLN A 90 0.98 -7.51 -13.89
CA GLN A 90 1.56 -7.95 -12.61
C GLN A 90 0.45 -8.23 -11.57
N PRO A 91 0.28 -9.49 -11.11
CA PRO A 91 -0.75 -9.85 -10.13
C PRO A 91 -0.62 -9.09 -8.81
N ASP A 92 0.60 -8.86 -8.32
CA ASP A 92 0.82 -8.11 -7.08
C ASP A 92 0.31 -6.67 -7.17
N LEU A 93 0.49 -6.00 -8.32
CA LEU A 93 -0.03 -4.66 -8.52
C LEU A 93 -1.56 -4.64 -8.58
N ARG A 94 -2.17 -5.66 -9.21
CA ARG A 94 -3.63 -5.82 -9.21
C ARG A 94 -4.16 -6.05 -7.80
N ALA A 95 -3.48 -6.89 -7.01
CA ALA A 95 -3.84 -7.19 -5.64
C ALA A 95 -3.80 -5.93 -4.75
N VAL A 96 -2.68 -5.18 -4.78
CA VAL A 96 -2.56 -3.92 -4.01
C VAL A 96 -3.60 -2.90 -4.45
N ALA A 97 -3.80 -2.72 -5.76
CA ALA A 97 -4.79 -1.79 -6.28
C ALA A 97 -6.22 -2.14 -5.84
N ALA A 98 -6.59 -3.43 -5.90
CA ALA A 98 -7.88 -3.91 -5.44
C ALA A 98 -8.05 -3.69 -3.93
N THR A 99 -7.02 -3.96 -3.10
CA THR A 99 -7.05 -3.65 -1.66
C THR A 99 -7.29 -2.16 -1.42
N GLN A 100 -6.52 -1.28 -2.05
CA GLN A 100 -6.64 0.16 -1.85
C GLN A 100 -8.00 0.70 -2.29
N LEU A 101 -8.54 0.20 -3.40
CA LEU A 101 -9.90 0.55 -3.83
C LEU A 101 -10.96 0.04 -2.84
N GLY A 102 -10.78 -1.14 -2.26
CA GLY A 102 -11.67 -1.68 -1.23
C GLY A 102 -11.69 -0.82 0.04
N ILE A 103 -10.52 -0.32 0.47
CA ILE A 103 -10.41 0.62 1.59
C ILE A 103 -11.12 1.93 1.26
N ILE A 104 -10.94 2.48 0.05
CA ILE A 104 -11.66 3.69 -0.37
C ILE A 104 -13.18 3.46 -0.38
N ALA A 105 -13.66 2.32 -0.86
CA ALA A 105 -15.07 1.97 -0.82
C ALA A 105 -15.61 1.89 0.63
N CYS A 106 -14.81 1.39 1.58
CA CYS A 106 -15.17 1.43 3.01
C CYS A 106 -15.32 2.86 3.53
N ILE A 107 -14.39 3.75 3.17
CA ILE A 107 -14.44 5.18 3.55
C ILE A 107 -15.71 5.84 3.00
N GLU A 108 -16.12 5.46 1.79
CA GLU A 108 -17.34 5.92 1.13
C GLU A 108 -18.62 5.21 1.61
N ARG A 109 -18.49 4.27 2.55
CA ARG A 109 -19.58 3.44 3.09
C ARG A 109 -20.23 2.51 2.05
N ASP A 110 -19.54 2.24 0.95
CA ASP A 110 -19.92 1.21 -0.01
C ASP A 110 -19.25 -0.12 0.36
N THR A 111 -19.76 -0.73 1.44
CA THR A 111 -19.27 -2.01 1.96
C THR A 111 -19.49 -3.17 1.00
N ALA A 112 -20.50 -3.09 0.13
CA ALA A 112 -20.76 -4.09 -0.88
C ALA A 112 -19.65 -4.11 -1.93
N GLN A 113 -19.28 -2.95 -2.47
CA GLN A 113 -18.15 -2.82 -3.38
C GLN A 113 -16.82 -3.17 -2.69
N ALA A 114 -16.64 -2.77 -1.42
CA ALA A 114 -15.45 -3.12 -0.66
C ALA A 114 -15.22 -4.64 -0.57
N LEU A 115 -16.27 -5.42 -0.27
CA LEU A 115 -16.18 -6.89 -0.22
C LEU A 115 -15.78 -7.51 -1.56
N VAL A 116 -16.34 -7.00 -2.67
CA VAL A 116 -15.97 -7.45 -4.02
C VAL A 116 -14.50 -7.19 -4.29
N LEU A 117 -14.02 -6.00 -3.94
CA LEU A 117 -12.64 -5.59 -4.17
C LEU A 117 -11.64 -6.35 -3.30
N PHE A 118 -11.93 -6.57 -2.01
CA PHE A 118 -11.06 -7.38 -1.16
C PHE A 118 -11.03 -8.85 -1.60
N ARG A 119 -12.18 -9.41 -2.00
CA ARG A 119 -12.21 -10.76 -2.59
C ARG A 119 -11.35 -10.83 -3.85
N ARG A 120 -11.45 -9.83 -4.73
CA ARG A 120 -10.60 -9.75 -5.92
C ARG A 120 -9.12 -9.71 -5.54
N ALA A 121 -8.72 -8.88 -4.57
CA ALA A 121 -7.34 -8.80 -4.10
C ALA A 121 -6.81 -10.17 -3.62
N LEU A 122 -7.63 -10.95 -2.92
CA LEU A 122 -7.29 -12.29 -2.44
C LEU A 122 -7.20 -13.35 -3.57
N LEU A 123 -7.94 -13.16 -4.67
CA LEU A 123 -7.81 -14.02 -5.86
C LEU A 123 -6.52 -13.73 -6.64
N GLU A 124 -6.06 -12.48 -6.63
CA GLU A 124 -4.80 -12.08 -7.26
C GLU A 124 -3.58 -12.50 -6.42
N ASN A 125 -3.69 -12.40 -5.10
CA ASN A 125 -2.66 -12.82 -4.15
C ASN A 125 -3.31 -13.31 -2.83
N THR A 126 -3.23 -14.62 -2.58
CA THR A 126 -3.84 -15.27 -1.41
C THR A 126 -3.18 -14.85 -0.09
N GLU A 127 -1.94 -14.37 -0.14
CA GLU A 127 -1.15 -13.94 1.03
C GLU A 127 -1.30 -12.42 1.32
N ASN A 128 -2.26 -11.76 0.66
CA ASN A 128 -2.56 -10.34 0.90
C ASN A 128 -3.29 -10.14 2.23
N GLU A 129 -2.52 -10.15 3.32
CA GLU A 129 -3.02 -9.98 4.68
C GLU A 129 -3.87 -8.71 4.88
N PRO A 130 -3.51 -7.53 4.33
CA PRO A 130 -4.38 -6.36 4.38
C PRO A 130 -5.77 -6.60 3.77
N ALA A 131 -5.85 -7.29 2.62
CA ALA A 131 -7.14 -7.63 2.02
C ALA A 131 -7.92 -8.64 2.88
N ARG A 132 -7.24 -9.65 3.42
CA ARG A 132 -7.84 -10.68 4.28
C ARG A 132 -8.46 -10.05 5.52
N TYR A 133 -7.69 -9.25 6.24
CA TYR A 133 -8.13 -8.55 7.44
C TYR A 133 -9.35 -7.66 7.16
N ASN A 134 -9.27 -6.80 6.13
CA ASN A 134 -10.36 -5.90 5.81
C ASN A 134 -11.60 -6.63 5.28
N PHE A 135 -11.43 -7.72 4.53
CA PHE A 135 -12.54 -8.56 4.07
C PHE A 135 -13.33 -9.12 5.26
N GLU A 136 -12.65 -9.73 6.22
CA GLU A 136 -13.31 -10.29 7.41
C GLU A 136 -13.96 -9.20 8.26
N LEU A 137 -13.29 -8.06 8.43
CA LEU A 137 -13.85 -6.92 9.16
C LEU A 137 -15.16 -6.42 8.54
N VAL A 138 -15.16 -6.16 7.23
CA VAL A 138 -16.35 -5.66 6.52
C VAL A 138 -17.44 -6.73 6.48
N LYS A 139 -17.09 -7.99 6.23
CA LYS A 139 -18.06 -9.10 6.16
C LYS A 139 -18.79 -9.29 7.49
N ASN A 140 -18.08 -9.20 8.61
CA ASN A 140 -18.67 -9.35 9.94
C ASN A 140 -19.60 -8.19 10.33
N GLN A 141 -19.37 -6.99 9.78
CA GLN A 141 -20.19 -5.80 10.04
C GLN A 141 -21.32 -5.62 9.02
N TYR A 142 -21.26 -6.31 7.87
CA TYR A 142 -22.21 -6.14 6.78
C TYR A 142 -23.48 -6.98 6.98
N SER A 143 -24.63 -6.30 7.11
CA SER A 143 -25.95 -6.92 7.31
C SER A 143 -26.68 -7.32 6.01
N GLY A 144 -26.00 -7.28 4.85
CA GLY A 144 -26.56 -7.74 3.58
C GLY A 144 -27.41 -6.73 2.80
N LYS A 145 -27.67 -5.53 3.34
CA LYS A 145 -28.49 -4.51 2.65
C LYS A 145 -27.59 -3.53 1.88
N PRO A 146 -27.76 -3.37 0.55
CA PRO A 146 -27.03 -2.38 -0.22
C PRO A 146 -27.35 -0.98 0.33
N SER A 147 -26.31 -0.26 0.77
CA SER A 147 -26.45 1.11 1.22
C SER A 147 -26.75 1.99 0.00
N SER A 148 -28.00 2.43 -0.13
CA SER A 148 -28.33 3.54 -1.02
C SER A 148 -27.60 4.77 -0.51
N ALA A 149 -26.53 5.19 -1.20
CA ALA A 149 -25.80 6.41 -0.89
C ALA A 149 -26.80 7.58 -0.80
N ARG A 150 -27.09 8.05 0.42
CA ARG A 150 -27.99 9.18 0.66
C ARG A 150 -27.15 10.45 0.84
N PRO A 151 -27.45 11.56 0.14
CA PRO A 151 -26.69 12.80 0.28
C PRO A 151 -26.79 13.34 1.71
N LEU A 152 -25.67 13.82 2.23
CA LEU A 152 -25.57 14.42 3.55
C LEU A 152 -26.17 15.83 3.55
N THR A 153 -27.39 15.99 4.08
CA THR A 153 -27.92 17.28 4.55
C THR A 153 -27.95 17.31 6.08
N ALA A 154 -27.55 18.46 6.65
CA ALA A 154 -27.30 18.80 8.07
C ALA A 154 -28.50 18.53 9.04
N ARG A 155 -28.46 18.51 10.40
CA ARG A 155 -27.59 19.10 11.44
C ARG A 155 -28.00 18.57 12.86
N ARG A 156 -27.02 18.25 13.76
CA ARG A 156 -26.90 18.31 15.29
C ARG A 156 -28.05 17.87 16.26
N PRO A 157 -27.81 17.64 17.60
CA PRO A 157 -26.63 17.95 18.44
C PRO A 157 -26.05 16.77 19.28
N ALA A 158 -24.93 17.07 19.95
CA ALA A 158 -24.11 16.18 20.76
C ALA A 158 -24.70 15.84 22.14
N LEU A 159 -24.50 14.59 22.56
CA LEU A 159 -24.59 14.17 23.97
C LEU A 159 -23.31 13.45 24.35
N THR A 160 -22.63 14.03 25.34
CA THR A 160 -21.39 13.58 25.94
C THR A 160 -21.63 12.28 26.71
N ARG A 161 -20.89 11.22 26.38
CA ARG A 161 -20.67 10.06 27.26
C ARG A 161 -19.17 9.78 27.32
N GLN A 162 -18.60 9.83 28.52
CA GLN A 162 -17.19 9.53 28.79
C GLN A 162 -16.89 8.02 28.57
N PRO A 163 -15.64 7.64 28.23
CA PRO A 163 -15.33 6.32 27.69
C PRO A 163 -14.78 5.39 28.77
N ILE A 164 -15.61 4.52 29.36
CA ILE A 164 -15.13 3.44 30.23
C ILE A 164 -14.79 2.18 29.40
N GLY A 165 -15.49 1.95 28.28
CA GLY A 165 -15.26 0.75 27.43
C GLY A 165 -13.96 0.78 26.61
N GLN A 166 -13.47 1.98 26.26
CA GLN A 166 -12.32 2.10 25.36
C GLN A 166 -10.99 1.80 26.05
N GLN A 167 -10.95 1.89 27.38
CA GLN A 167 -9.75 1.61 28.16
C GLN A 167 -9.65 0.11 28.50
N VAL A 168 -10.79 -0.56 28.70
CA VAL A 168 -10.87 -2.01 28.97
C VAL A 168 -10.60 -2.84 27.70
N GLU A 169 -11.18 -2.46 26.54
CA GLU A 169 -10.84 -3.13 25.27
C GLU A 169 -9.37 -2.97 24.90
N ARG A 170 -8.78 -1.81 25.22
CA ARG A 170 -7.35 -1.56 24.96
C ARG A 170 -6.45 -2.37 25.90
N SER A 171 -6.83 -2.57 27.16
CA SER A 171 -6.07 -3.41 28.08
C SER A 171 -6.15 -4.88 27.70
N GLU A 172 -7.34 -5.40 27.40
CA GLU A 172 -7.50 -6.80 27.00
C GLU A 172 -6.78 -7.12 25.70
N ARG A 173 -6.89 -6.23 24.70
CA ARG A 173 -6.20 -6.39 23.41
C ARG A 173 -4.67 -6.30 23.57
N ARG A 174 -4.17 -5.54 24.56
CA ARG A 174 -2.75 -5.47 24.90
C ARG A 174 -2.27 -6.77 25.56
N ASP A 175 -3.04 -7.31 26.48
CA ASP A 175 -2.67 -8.52 27.24
C ASP A 175 -2.65 -9.77 26.35
N ASP A 176 -3.61 -9.90 25.43
CA ASP A 176 -3.62 -10.98 24.44
C ASP A 176 -2.45 -10.91 23.47
N LEU A 177 -2.00 -9.70 23.14
CA LEU A 177 -0.87 -9.45 22.27
C LEU A 177 0.45 -9.80 22.99
N LEU A 178 0.57 -9.46 24.28
CA LEU A 178 1.71 -9.86 25.13
C LEU A 178 1.81 -11.38 25.28
N LYS A 179 0.67 -12.08 25.49
CA LYS A 179 0.64 -13.55 25.53
C LYS A 179 1.08 -14.18 24.22
N ARG A 180 0.75 -13.57 23.08
CA ARG A 180 1.22 -14.03 21.76
C ARG A 180 2.73 -13.84 21.60
N PHE A 181 3.30 -12.74 22.11
CA PHE A 181 4.75 -12.50 22.05
C PHE A 181 5.57 -13.47 22.89
N GLN A 182 5.07 -13.85 24.07
CA GLN A 182 5.71 -14.88 24.90
C GLN A 182 5.78 -16.23 24.19
N ARG A 183 4.77 -16.57 23.36
CA ARG A 183 4.78 -17.80 22.56
C ARG A 183 5.79 -17.76 21.39
N LEU A 184 6.25 -16.58 21.00
CA LEU A 184 7.14 -16.38 19.86
C LEU A 184 8.62 -16.18 20.26
N ASN A 185 8.97 -16.29 21.56
CA ASN A 185 10.32 -16.10 22.10
C ASN A 185 11.00 -14.79 21.66
N LEU A 186 10.23 -13.69 21.56
CA LEU A 186 10.77 -12.38 21.20
C LEU A 186 11.33 -11.66 22.43
N THR A 187 12.41 -10.89 22.23
CA THR A 187 12.97 -10.07 23.31
C THR A 187 12.09 -8.84 23.59
N GLU A 188 12.16 -8.30 24.80
CA GLU A 188 11.31 -7.18 25.25
C GLU A 188 11.44 -5.94 24.34
N GLU A 189 12.65 -5.63 23.88
CA GLU A 189 12.89 -4.53 22.94
C GLU A 189 12.23 -4.76 21.58
N GLN A 190 12.26 -5.99 21.05
CA GLN A 190 11.63 -6.34 19.78
C GLN A 190 10.09 -6.25 19.87
N ALA A 191 9.53 -6.64 21.02
CA ALA A 191 8.10 -6.51 21.29
C ALA A 191 7.66 -5.05 21.34
N LEU A 192 8.47 -4.17 21.95
CA LEU A 192 8.20 -2.73 22.04
C LEU A 192 8.31 -2.03 20.67
N GLN A 193 9.33 -2.37 19.87
CA GLN A 193 9.47 -1.83 18.51
C GLN A 193 8.31 -2.25 17.60
N LEU A 194 7.85 -3.50 17.71
CA LEU A 194 6.71 -4.00 16.96
C LEU A 194 5.40 -3.32 17.40
N LEU A 195 5.24 -3.03 18.70
CA LEU A 195 4.09 -2.30 19.23
C LEU A 195 4.01 -0.87 18.69
N ASP A 196 5.16 -0.20 18.60
CA ASP A 196 5.24 1.18 18.07
C ASP A 196 5.01 1.21 16.55
N ALA A 197 5.47 0.18 15.83
CA ALA A 197 5.18 -0.02 14.42
C ALA A 197 3.67 -0.23 14.15
N MET A 198 2.97 -0.99 15.00
CA MET A 198 1.52 -1.20 14.90
C MET A 198 0.69 0.04 15.24
N ARG A 199 1.21 0.96 16.07
CA ARG A 199 0.54 2.20 16.42
C ARG A 199 0.57 3.23 15.28
N ASN A 200 1.54 3.12 14.40
CA ASN A 200 1.81 4.10 13.35
C ASN A 200 1.39 3.63 11.94
N ASP A 201 0.71 2.48 11.81
CA ASP A 201 0.37 1.81 10.54
C ASP A 201 1.58 1.58 9.59
N ASP A 202 2.79 1.68 10.12
CA ASP A 202 4.06 1.52 9.40
C ASP A 202 4.64 0.14 9.74
N LEU A 203 4.02 -0.93 9.22
CA LEU A 203 4.59 -2.28 9.29
C LEU A 203 5.92 -2.31 8.51
N PRO A 204 7.08 -2.48 9.17
CA PRO A 204 8.37 -2.53 8.50
C PRO A 204 8.41 -3.75 7.58
N TYR A 205 8.81 -3.54 6.33
CA TYR A 205 8.96 -4.59 5.31
C TYR A 205 9.79 -5.81 5.81
N ALA A 206 10.70 -5.61 6.76
CA ALA A 206 11.51 -6.65 7.40
C ALA A 206 10.70 -7.76 8.10
N LEU A 207 9.49 -7.46 8.59
CA LEU A 207 8.61 -8.46 9.24
C LEU A 207 7.77 -9.25 8.22
N SER A 208 7.58 -8.73 7.01
CA SER A 208 6.94 -9.48 5.91
C SER A 208 7.86 -10.58 5.35
N SER A 209 9.17 -10.47 5.56
CA SER A 209 10.15 -11.49 5.15
C SER A 209 10.39 -12.58 6.20
N SER A 210 10.25 -12.28 7.50
CA SER A 210 10.44 -13.29 8.56
C SER A 210 9.27 -14.27 8.62
N ALA A 211 8.03 -13.81 8.38
CA ALA A 211 6.87 -14.70 8.23
C ALA A 211 7.02 -15.70 7.07
N ARG A 212 7.62 -15.27 5.94
CA ARG A 212 7.93 -16.16 4.81
C ARG A 212 9.05 -17.16 5.10
N ARG A 213 10.04 -16.80 5.91
CA ARG A 213 11.12 -17.73 6.31
C ARG A 213 10.66 -18.78 7.32
N LEU A 214 9.62 -18.51 8.11
CA LEU A 214 9.05 -19.46 9.06
C LEU A 214 8.04 -20.45 8.43
N GLY A 215 7.61 -20.21 7.19
CA GLY A 215 6.80 -21.14 6.39
C GLY A 215 7.60 -22.05 5.45
N ALA A 216 8.90 -21.79 5.29
CA ALA A 216 9.79 -22.66 4.52
C ALA A 216 10.40 -23.72 5.46
N ASN A 217 9.76 -24.89 5.51
CA ASN A 217 10.30 -26.07 6.17
C ASN A 217 11.65 -26.45 5.54
N PRO A 218 12.79 -26.44 6.26
CA PRO A 218 14.07 -26.77 5.68
C PRO A 218 14.41 -28.23 5.98
N GLU A 219 13.66 -29.22 5.46
CA GLU A 219 14.12 -30.62 5.45
C GLU A 219 13.57 -31.43 4.26
N SER A 220 14.38 -31.50 3.20
CA SER A 220 14.69 -32.72 2.43
C SER A 220 15.86 -32.30 1.51
N GLY A 221 17.10 -32.66 1.77
CA GLY A 221 17.56 -34.03 1.86
C GLY A 221 18.56 -34.24 0.72
N ASN A 222 19.84 -34.06 1.05
CA ASN A 222 21.01 -34.72 0.47
C ASN A 222 20.76 -35.64 -0.75
N ILE A 223 21.26 -35.27 -1.93
CA ILE A 223 21.71 -36.25 -2.93
C ILE A 223 23.05 -35.81 -3.50
N ARG A 224 24.08 -36.58 -3.14
CA ARG A 224 25.40 -36.68 -3.78
C ARG A 224 25.22 -37.22 -5.21
N TRP A 225 25.86 -36.59 -6.20
CA TRP A 225 27.07 -37.02 -6.94
C TRP A 225 27.40 -35.94 -7.96
#